data_AF-A0A945QZK5-F1
#
_entry.id   AF-A0A945QZK5-F1
#
_cell.length_a   1.000
_cell.length_b   1.000
_cell.length_c   1.000
_cell.angle_alpha   90.00
_cell.angle_beta   90.00
_cell.angle_gamma   90.00
#
_symmetry.space_group_name_H-M   'P 1'
#
loop_
_entity.id
_entity.type
_entity.pdbx_description
1 polymer ?
#
loop_
_entity_poly.entity_id
_entity_poly.type
_entity_poly.pdbx_seq_one_letter_code
_entity_poly.pdbx_strand_id
1 'polypeptide(L)'
;LVNEDICIGCKLCSWACPYGAREYDYDSGVMKKCTLCIDRIYNENLDEEDRVPACVSTCPANARHFGDLGDPNSDVSRLVEERGGYDLMPELGYKPVNKYLPPRPRQAAETDGPRALPPIEGSQPGEGGAGLFRWLDSLLSR
;
A
#
# COMPACT_ATOMS: atom_id res chain seq x y z
N LEU A 1 18.63 8.60 -7.51
CA LEU A 1 17.60 8.33 -8.56
C LEU A 1 18.28 7.67 -9.77
N VAL A 2 17.55 7.24 -10.79
CA VAL A 2 18.16 7.00 -12.10
C VAL A 2 18.08 8.32 -12.86
N ASN A 3 19.22 8.82 -13.35
CA ASN A 3 19.22 9.99 -14.24
C ASN A 3 19.01 9.47 -15.67
N GLU A 4 17.92 9.90 -16.30
CA GLU A 4 17.50 9.42 -17.61
C GLU A 4 18.43 9.91 -18.73
N ASP A 5 18.96 11.13 -18.63
CA ASP A 5 19.86 11.73 -19.63
C ASP A 5 21.21 10.99 -19.72
N ILE A 6 21.60 10.31 -18.63
CA ILE A 6 22.87 9.57 -18.52
C ILE A 6 22.63 8.06 -18.69
N CYS A 7 21.38 7.58 -18.58
CA CYS A 7 21.08 6.16 -18.61
C CYS A 7 21.24 5.60 -20.02
N ILE A 8 22.22 4.72 -20.23
CA ILE A 8 22.46 4.04 -21.51
C ILE A 8 21.70 2.71 -21.67
N GLY A 9 20.75 2.41 -20.79
CA GLY A 9 19.92 1.20 -20.89
C GLY A 9 20.65 -0.15 -20.72
N CYS A 10 21.86 -0.17 -20.14
CA CYS A 10 22.69 -1.39 -20.05
C CYS A 10 22.19 -2.48 -19.09
N LYS A 11 21.15 -2.21 -18.29
CA LYS A 11 20.49 -3.14 -17.33
C LYS A 11 21.36 -3.70 -16.20
N LEU A 12 22.66 -3.38 -16.14
CA LEU A 12 23.57 -3.86 -15.07
C LEU A 12 23.10 -3.49 -13.66
N CYS A 13 22.43 -2.35 -13.50
CA CYS A 13 21.91 -1.94 -12.19
C CYS A 13 20.72 -2.78 -11.70
N SER A 14 19.96 -3.41 -12.62
CA SER A 14 18.91 -4.37 -12.25
C SER A 14 19.55 -5.67 -11.79
N TRP A 15 20.58 -6.15 -12.50
CA TRP A 15 21.37 -7.31 -12.09
C TRP A 15 22.04 -7.14 -10.73
N ALA A 16 22.60 -5.95 -10.46
CA ALA A 16 23.28 -5.67 -9.20
C ALA A 16 22.33 -5.50 -8.00
N CYS A 17 21.04 -5.22 -8.22
CA CYS A 17 20.10 -4.96 -7.13
C CYS A 17 19.50 -6.27 -6.62
N PRO A 18 19.83 -6.72 -5.38
CA PRO A 18 19.34 -7.99 -4.86
C PRO A 18 17.82 -7.99 -4.62
N TYR A 19 17.21 -6.81 -4.52
CA TYR A 19 15.79 -6.62 -4.28
C TYR A 19 14.94 -6.65 -5.55
N GLY A 20 15.56 -6.73 -6.74
CA GLY A 20 14.83 -6.63 -8.01
C GLY A 20 14.11 -5.30 -8.21
N ALA A 21 14.51 -4.24 -7.48
CA ALA A 21 13.77 -2.98 -7.41
C ALA A 21 14.00 -2.03 -8.60
N ARG A 22 14.66 -2.51 -9.67
CA ARG A 22 14.93 -1.73 -10.89
C ARG A 22 14.45 -2.48 -12.12
N GLU A 23 13.64 -1.82 -12.92
CA GLU A 23 13.00 -2.36 -14.10
C GLU A 23 13.39 -1.54 -15.34
N TYR A 24 13.44 -2.19 -16.50
CA TYR A 24 13.77 -1.53 -17.75
C TYR A 24 12.48 -1.09 -18.43
N ASP A 25 12.39 0.19 -18.76
CA ASP A 25 11.32 0.73 -19.57
C ASP A 25 11.71 0.62 -21.05
N TYR A 26 10.97 -0.21 -21.79
CA TYR A 26 11.25 -0.50 -23.19
C TYR A 26 10.89 0.67 -24.11
N ASP A 27 9.97 1.53 -23.71
CA ASP A 27 9.50 2.64 -24.53
C ASP A 27 10.49 3.80 -24.47
N SER A 28 11.01 4.11 -23.28
CA SER A 28 12.00 5.19 -23.08
C SER A 28 13.46 4.73 -23.21
N GLY A 29 13.71 3.42 -23.19
CA GLY A 29 15.07 2.87 -23.31
C GLY A 29 15.94 3.05 -22.06
N VAL A 30 15.35 3.43 -20.92
CA VAL A 30 16.06 3.72 -19.67
C VAL A 30 15.59 2.85 -18.51
N MET A 31 16.40 2.76 -17.47
CA MET A 31 16.04 2.06 -16.23
C MET A 31 15.13 2.93 -15.36
N LYS A 32 14.08 2.34 -14.80
CA LYS A 32 13.18 2.96 -13.83
C LYS A 32 13.28 2.23 -12.49
N LYS A 33 12.83 2.91 -11.43
CA LYS A 33 12.70 2.35 -10.08
C LYS A 33 11.69 3.18 -9.29
N CYS A 34 11.22 2.66 -8.16
CA CYS A 34 10.50 3.49 -7.18
C CYS A 34 11.34 4.71 -6.78
N THR A 35 10.76 5.90 -6.92
CA THR A 35 11.37 7.19 -6.56
C THR A 35 10.85 7.73 -5.24
N LEU A 36 10.03 6.95 -4.51
CA LEU A 36 9.22 7.42 -3.38
C LEU A 36 8.27 8.56 -3.76
N CYS A 37 7.77 8.54 -5.01
CA CYS A 37 6.88 9.57 -5.56
C CYS A 37 7.45 10.98 -5.34
N ILE A 38 8.72 11.18 -5.72
CA ILE A 38 9.40 12.47 -5.59
C ILE A 38 8.61 13.63 -6.25
N ASP A 39 7.89 13.31 -7.31
CA ASP A 39 6.98 14.18 -8.04
C ASP A 39 5.71 14.57 -7.26
N ARG A 40 5.32 13.81 -6.23
CA ARG A 40 4.19 14.09 -5.34
C ARG A 40 4.62 14.76 -4.04
N ILE A 41 5.65 14.23 -3.38
CA ILE A 41 6.04 14.67 -2.04
C ILE A 41 6.52 16.13 -2.01
N TYR A 42 7.01 16.64 -3.14
CA TYR A 42 7.45 18.04 -3.29
C TYR A 42 6.48 18.89 -4.12
N ASN A 43 5.29 18.37 -4.44
CA ASN A 43 4.33 19.11 -5.25
C ASN A 43 3.51 20.09 -4.39
N GLU A 44 3.82 21.37 -4.52
CA GLU A 44 3.15 22.44 -3.79
C GLU A 44 1.68 22.65 -4.21
N ASN A 45 1.25 22.10 -5.34
CA ASN A 45 -0.16 22.15 -5.78
C ASN A 45 -1.06 21.13 -5.06
N LEU A 46 -0.48 20.23 -4.27
CA LEU A 46 -1.22 19.33 -3.39
C LEU A 46 -1.23 19.91 -1.97
N ASP A 47 -2.31 19.68 -1.24
CA ASP A 47 -2.35 19.92 0.19
C ASP A 47 -1.28 19.07 0.90
N GLU A 48 -0.73 19.57 2.01
CA GLU A 48 0.41 18.93 2.68
C GLU A 48 0.11 17.48 3.09
N GLU A 49 -1.12 17.19 3.51
CA GLU A 49 -1.59 15.85 3.86
C GLU A 49 -1.62 14.87 2.66
N ASP A 50 -1.76 15.39 1.44
CA ASP A 50 -1.80 14.61 0.20
C ASP A 50 -0.42 14.39 -0.44
N ARG A 51 0.62 15.07 0.08
CA ARG A 51 2.03 14.97 -0.37
C ARG A 51 2.71 13.70 0.14
N VAL A 52 2.01 12.57 0.01
CA VAL A 52 2.52 11.23 0.32
C VAL A 52 2.63 10.39 -0.96
N PRO A 53 3.44 9.31 -0.95
CA PRO A 53 3.51 8.40 -2.07
C PRO A 53 2.16 7.80 -2.42
N ALA A 54 1.91 7.63 -3.73
CA ALA A 54 0.65 7.08 -4.22
C ALA A 54 0.35 5.68 -3.64
N CYS A 55 1.40 4.90 -3.37
CA CYS A 55 1.27 3.57 -2.79
C CYS A 55 0.83 3.60 -1.31
N VAL A 56 1.04 4.71 -0.59
CA VAL A 56 0.60 4.96 0.79
C VAL A 56 -0.83 5.47 0.78
N SER A 57 -1.13 6.54 0.02
CA SER A 57 -2.47 7.13 -0.02
C SER A 57 -3.54 6.15 -0.52
N THR A 58 -3.21 5.29 -1.48
CA THR A 58 -4.19 4.35 -2.05
C THR A 58 -4.43 3.11 -1.21
N CYS A 59 -3.67 2.86 -0.14
CA CYS A 59 -3.69 1.58 0.55
C CYS A 59 -4.92 1.45 1.47
N PRO A 60 -5.93 0.62 1.15
CA PRO A 60 -7.14 0.53 1.96
C PRO A 60 -6.90 -0.15 3.31
N ALA A 61 -5.86 -0.99 3.38
CA ALA A 61 -5.48 -1.71 4.59
C ALA A 61 -4.55 -0.92 5.51
N ASN A 62 -4.15 0.30 5.11
CA ASN A 62 -3.15 1.12 5.79
C ASN A 62 -1.88 0.32 6.13
N ALA A 63 -1.36 -0.42 5.13
CA ALA A 63 -0.23 -1.32 5.30
C ALA A 63 1.13 -0.62 5.09
N ARG A 64 1.12 0.60 4.55
CA ARG A 64 2.32 1.38 4.23
C ARG A 64 2.23 2.71 4.94
N HIS A 65 3.30 3.10 5.59
CA HIS A 65 3.44 4.38 6.28
C HIS A 65 4.66 5.10 5.70
N PHE A 66 4.59 6.42 5.59
CA PHE A 66 5.63 7.25 4.99
C PHE A 66 5.94 8.43 5.89
N GLY A 67 7.21 8.83 5.93
CA GLY A 67 7.71 9.94 6.75
C GLY A 67 9.23 9.92 6.81
N ASP A 68 9.80 10.82 7.61
CA ASP A 68 11.25 10.91 7.80
C ASP A 68 11.73 9.88 8.83
N LEU A 69 12.38 8.81 8.36
CA LEU A 69 12.98 7.79 9.22
C LEU A 69 14.26 8.27 9.93
N GLY A 70 14.79 9.43 9.54
CA GLY A 70 15.92 10.09 10.20
C GLY A 70 15.51 10.91 11.43
N ASP A 71 14.24 11.31 11.55
CA ASP A 71 13.70 11.96 12.74
C ASP A 71 13.12 10.92 13.71
N PRO A 72 13.69 10.74 14.92
CA PRO A 72 13.18 9.80 15.92
C PRO A 72 11.73 10.08 16.36
N ASN A 73 11.26 11.33 16.22
CA ASN A 73 9.93 11.72 16.65
C ASN A 73 8.85 11.49 15.58
N SER A 74 9.25 11.18 14.34
CA SER A 74 8.30 10.95 13.24
C SER A 74 7.44 9.72 13.49
N ASP A 75 6.22 9.72 12.96
CA ASP A 75 5.28 8.61 13.14
C ASP A 75 5.86 7.28 12.64
N VAL A 76 6.63 7.30 11.54
CA VAL A 76 7.26 6.10 10.98
C VAL A 76 8.41 5.58 11.85
N SER A 77 9.22 6.46 12.44
CA SER A 77 10.31 6.07 13.34
C SER A 77 9.76 5.41 14.59
N ARG A 78 8.77 6.03 15.24
CA ARG A 78 8.11 5.46 16.41
C ARG A 78 7.44 4.12 16.09
N LEU A 79 6.72 4.03 14.97
CA LEU A 79 6.06 2.79 14.55
C LEU A 79 7.05 1.63 14.32
N VAL A 80 8.19 1.92 13.68
CA VAL A 80 9.25 0.93 13.44
C VAL A 80 9.83 0.46 14.77
N GLU A 81 10.13 1.36 15.70
CA GLU A 81 10.66 1.02 17.02
C GLU A 81 9.64 0.20 17.82
N GLU A 82 8.41 0.67 17.96
CA GLU A 82 7.34 0.06 18.74
C GLU A 82 7.00 -1.36 18.26
N ARG A 83 7.00 -1.59 16.95
CA ARG A 83 6.59 -2.88 16.36
C ARG A 83 7.77 -3.79 16.03
N GLY A 84 9.00 -3.41 16.36
CA GLY A 84 10.18 -4.21 16.05
C GLY A 84 10.41 -4.38 14.55
N GLY A 85 10.38 -3.28 13.81
CA GLY A 85 10.62 -3.26 12.37
C GLY A 85 12.04 -3.73 12.01
N TYR A 86 12.16 -4.37 10.85
CA TYR A 86 13.39 -5.03 10.41
C TYR A 86 13.69 -4.74 8.94
N ASP A 87 14.95 -4.97 8.55
CA ASP A 87 15.42 -4.80 7.18
C ASP A 87 15.04 -6.00 6.31
N LEU A 88 14.74 -5.75 5.04
CA LEU A 88 14.62 -6.85 4.08
C LEU A 88 16.01 -7.41 3.74
N MET A 89 16.17 -8.72 3.91
CA MET A 89 17.43 -9.45 3.68
C MET A 89 18.60 -8.82 4.46
N PRO A 90 18.53 -8.78 5.81
CA PRO A 90 19.53 -8.12 6.64
C PRO A 90 20.94 -8.70 6.47
N GLU A 91 21.06 -9.97 6.08
CA GLU A 91 22.32 -10.66 5.80
C GLU A 91 23.18 -9.99 4.72
N LEU A 92 22.58 -9.17 3.85
CA LEU A 92 23.29 -8.47 2.78
C LEU A 92 23.96 -7.15 3.22
N GLY A 93 23.60 -6.61 4.40
CA GLY A 93 24.25 -5.42 4.96
C GLY A 93 23.99 -4.08 4.22
N TYR A 94 23.06 -4.02 3.27
CA TYR A 94 22.77 -2.83 2.46
C TYR A 94 21.97 -1.73 3.17
N LYS A 95 21.47 -1.98 4.39
CA LYS A 95 20.74 -1.02 5.25
C LYS A 95 19.62 -0.25 4.49
N PRO A 96 18.64 -0.96 3.90
CA PRO A 96 17.54 -0.30 3.20
C PRO A 96 16.75 0.64 4.13
N VAL A 97 16.23 1.72 3.56
CA VAL A 97 15.40 2.69 4.30
C VAL A 97 14.00 2.14 4.56
N ASN A 98 13.45 1.34 3.63
CA ASN A 98 12.15 0.71 3.82
C ASN A 98 12.26 -0.38 4.90
N LYS A 99 11.58 -0.19 6.03
CA LYS A 99 11.48 -1.17 7.11
C LYS A 99 10.21 -1.99 6.96
N TYR A 100 10.31 -3.28 7.25
CA TYR A 100 9.19 -4.20 7.29
C TYR A 100 8.76 -4.39 8.74
N LEU A 101 7.45 -4.45 8.95
CA LEU A 101 6.90 -4.73 10.27
C LEU A 101 6.54 -6.22 10.33
N PRO A 102 6.76 -6.88 11.49
CA PRO A 102 6.36 -8.27 11.65
C PRO A 102 4.86 -8.41 11.39
N PRO A 103 4.40 -9.58 10.91
CA PRO A 103 2.98 -9.85 10.77
C PRO A 103 2.24 -9.51 12.06
N ARG A 104 1.13 -8.79 11.95
CA ARG A 104 0.27 -8.59 13.12
C ARG A 104 -0.18 -9.96 13.60
N PRO A 105 -0.12 -10.23 14.91
CA PRO A 105 -0.77 -11.42 15.45
C PRO A 105 -2.19 -11.43 14.91
N ARG A 106 -2.63 -12.58 14.38
CA ARG A 106 -4.08 -12.75 14.22
C ARG A 106 -4.64 -12.48 15.60
N GLN A 107 -5.61 -11.58 15.70
CA GLN A 107 -6.49 -11.62 16.86
C GLN A 107 -6.89 -13.08 16.97
N ALA A 108 -6.51 -13.72 18.08
CA ALA A 108 -7.02 -15.05 18.36
C ALA A 108 -8.51 -14.89 18.10
N ALA A 109 -9.05 -15.70 17.20
CA ALA A 109 -10.49 -15.79 17.15
C ALA A 109 -10.86 -16.18 18.58
N GLU A 110 -11.32 -15.20 19.37
CA GLU A 110 -12.31 -15.53 20.37
C GLU A 110 -13.29 -16.40 19.59
N THR A 111 -13.54 -17.58 20.15
CA THR A 111 -14.17 -18.75 19.56
C THR A 111 -15.62 -18.53 19.11
N ASP A 112 -16.01 -17.30 18.84
CA ASP A 112 -17.27 -16.93 18.23
C ASP A 112 -17.05 -16.81 16.72
N GLY A 113 -17.89 -17.49 15.96
CA GLY A 113 -17.85 -17.52 14.50
C GLY A 113 -18.05 -16.14 13.86
N PRO A 114 -18.33 -16.08 12.55
CA PRO A 114 -18.67 -14.80 11.91
C PRO A 114 -19.75 -14.08 12.71
N ARG A 115 -19.43 -12.88 13.21
CA ARG A 115 -20.35 -12.05 13.99
C ARG A 115 -21.56 -11.78 13.11
N ALA A 116 -22.69 -12.40 13.47
CA ALA A 116 -23.93 -12.14 12.77
C ALA A 116 -24.20 -10.64 12.87
N LEU A 117 -24.23 -9.96 11.73
CA LEU A 117 -24.63 -8.56 11.71
C LEU A 117 -26.07 -8.49 12.24
N PRO A 118 -26.40 -7.50 13.09
CA PRO A 118 -27.77 -7.31 13.50
C PRO A 118 -28.64 -7.14 12.24
N PRO A 119 -29.83 -7.76 12.21
CA PRO A 119 -30.78 -7.53 11.12
C PRO A 119 -30.97 -6.03 10.93
N ILE A 120 -30.93 -5.57 9.68
CA ILE A 120 -31.21 -4.18 9.36
C ILE A 120 -32.66 -3.91 9.79
N GLU A 121 -32.86 -2.98 10.73
CA GLU A 121 -34.20 -2.59 11.16
C GLU A 121 -35.00 -2.10 9.94
N GLY A 122 -36.06 -2.84 9.60
CA GLY A 122 -36.86 -2.62 8.40
C GLY A 122 -36.72 -3.69 7.30
N SER A 123 -35.81 -4.66 7.42
CA SER A 123 -35.78 -5.83 6.53
C SER A 123 -36.81 -6.89 6.97
N GLN A 124 -38.10 -6.53 6.91
CA GLN A 124 -39.18 -7.52 7.00
C GLN A 124 -39.38 -8.15 5.61
N PRO A 125 -39.29 -9.48 5.46
CA PRO A 125 -39.72 -10.15 4.24
C PRO A 125 -41.26 -10.07 4.15
N GLY A 126 -41.75 -9.14 3.33
CA GLY A 126 -43.16 -8.75 3.27
C GLY A 126 -43.45 -7.70 4.34
N GLU A 127 -43.98 -6.52 4.05
CA GLU A 127 -45.29 -6.31 3.42
C GLU A 127 -45.34 -5.01 2.56
N GLY A 128 -44.21 -4.40 2.20
CA GLY A 128 -44.21 -3.06 1.57
C GLY A 128 -43.48 -2.88 0.23
N GLY A 129 -42.78 -3.89 -0.29
CA GLY A 129 -41.96 -3.72 -1.51
C GLY A 129 -41.51 -5.01 -2.21
N ALA A 130 -41.91 -6.18 -1.67
CA ALA A 130 -41.43 -7.47 -2.13
C ALA A 130 -41.78 -7.81 -3.59
N GLY A 131 -42.82 -7.18 -4.17
CA GLY A 131 -43.19 -7.39 -5.57
C GLY A 131 -42.26 -6.70 -6.57
N LEU A 132 -41.93 -5.43 -6.32
CA LEU A 132 -41.11 -4.62 -7.22
C LEU A 132 -39.64 -5.09 -7.21
N PHE A 133 -39.07 -5.27 -6.02
CA PHE A 133 -37.66 -5.67 -5.90
C PHE A 133 -37.42 -7.10 -6.43
N ARG A 134 -38.37 -8.03 -6.21
CA ARG A 134 -38.28 -9.40 -6.76
C ARG A 134 -38.47 -9.44 -8.27
N TRP A 135 -39.28 -8.54 -8.83
CA TRP A 135 -39.41 -8.37 -10.28
C TRP A 135 -38.14 -7.77 -10.89
N LEU A 136 -37.53 -6.76 -10.24
CA LEU A 136 -36.29 -6.13 -10.69
C LEU A 136 -35.12 -7.12 -10.70
N ASP A 137 -34.96 -7.90 -9.63
CA ASP A 137 -33.94 -8.94 -9.53
C ASP A 137 -34.10 -10.00 -10.64
N SER A 138 -35.34 -10.40 -10.95
CA SER A 138 -35.61 -11.35 -12.04
C SER A 138 -35.33 -10.81 -13.44
N LEU A 139 -35.33 -9.48 -13.61
CA LEU A 139 -35.05 -8.80 -14.88
C LEU A 139 -33.55 -8.58 -15.09
N LEU A 140 -32.81 -8.32 -14.01
CA LEU A 140 -31.37 -8.02 -14.04
C LEU A 140 -30.48 -9.27 -13.98
N SER A 141 -31.04 -10.44 -13.65
CA SER A 141 -30.31 -11.72 -13.61
C SER A 141 -30.42 -12.54 -14.91
N ARG A 142 -30.84 -11.90 -16.01
CA ARG A 142 -30.80 -12.45 -17.38
C ARG A 142 -29.69 -11.84 -18.21
#